data_AF-A0A117M6E1-F1
#
_entry.id   AF-A0A117M6E1-F1
#
_cell.length_a   1.000
_cell.length_b   1.000
_cell.length_c   1.000
_cell.angle_alpha   90.00
_cell.angle_beta   90.00
_cell.angle_gamma   90.00
#
_symmetry.space_group_name_H-M   'P 1'
#
loop_
_entity.id
_entity.type
_entity.pdbx_description
1 polymer ?
#
loop_
_entity_poly.entity_id
_entity_poly.type
_entity_poly.pdbx_seq_one_letter_code
_entity_poly.pdbx_strand_id
1 'polypeptide(L)'
;MEKIEIFSRLKKAIINNNRKEILEIYLYMIKNSLSDREVNTKLMEYMYKNGDSEKYINLLRLYGASTNSDSDIAYFVGFYFLMKKSYFHALCSFKLVDKYSIYYSYAQKNIKMIESNELKLLTIIKNETDGKNERLKNIEENVYKTVNRMINYAKSNKDGFKDF
;
A
#
# COMPACT_ATOMS: atom_id res chain seq x y z
N MET A 1 -8.17 -17.34 -20.25
CA MET A 1 -8.94 -16.13 -19.92
C MET A 1 -8.11 -14.96 -20.39
N GLU A 2 -8.63 -14.17 -21.33
CA GLU A 2 -7.90 -13.02 -21.86
C GLU A 2 -7.86 -11.89 -20.82
N LYS A 3 -6.82 -11.04 -20.81
CA LYS A 3 -6.66 -9.96 -19.80
C LYS A 3 -7.90 -9.07 -19.66
N ILE A 4 -8.49 -8.70 -20.81
CA ILE A 4 -9.69 -7.85 -20.88
C ILE A 4 -10.89 -8.52 -20.18
N GLU A 5 -10.98 -9.85 -20.28
CA GLU A 5 -12.05 -10.64 -19.68
C GLU A 5 -11.94 -10.64 -18.15
N ILE A 6 -10.73 -10.81 -17.59
CA ILE A 6 -10.49 -10.82 -16.14
C ILE A 6 -10.90 -9.49 -15.50
N PHE A 7 -10.46 -8.38 -16.11
CA PHE A 7 -10.73 -7.06 -15.57
C PHE A 7 -12.23 -6.70 -15.63
N SER A 8 -12.90 -7.03 -16.74
CA SER A 8 -14.34 -6.83 -16.89
C SER A 8 -15.13 -7.65 -15.85
N ARG A 9 -14.76 -8.92 -15.67
CA ARG A 9 -15.35 -9.80 -14.65
C ARG A 9 -15.14 -9.26 -13.24
N LEU A 10 -13.93 -8.81 -12.91
CA LEU A 10 -13.64 -8.23 -11.59
C LEU A 10 -14.50 -6.99 -11.32
N LYS A 11 -14.63 -6.07 -12.29
CA LYS A 11 -15.50 -4.90 -12.15
C LYS A 11 -16.95 -5.28 -11.88
N LYS A 12 -17.49 -6.21 -12.66
CA LYS A 12 -18.86 -6.70 -12.48
C LYS A 12 -19.05 -7.36 -11.10
N ALA A 13 -18.09 -8.16 -10.66
CA ALA A 13 -18.12 -8.81 -9.36
C ALA A 13 -18.08 -7.80 -8.21
N ILE A 14 -17.24 -6.76 -8.29
CA ILE A 14 -17.19 -5.68 -7.29
C ILE A 14 -18.51 -4.91 -7.24
N ILE A 15 -19.09 -4.53 -8.39
CA ILE A 15 -20.35 -3.79 -8.46
C ILE A 15 -21.49 -4.60 -7.82
N ASN A 16 -21.53 -5.91 -8.08
CA ASN A 16 -22.56 -6.80 -7.55
C ASN A 16 -22.24 -7.34 -6.15
N ASN A 17 -21.14 -6.90 -5.53
CA ASN A 17 -20.64 -7.43 -4.25
C ASN A 17 -20.52 -8.97 -4.24
N ASN A 18 -20.18 -9.57 -5.38
CA ASN A 18 -20.01 -11.02 -5.53
C ASN A 18 -18.67 -11.45 -4.94
N ARG A 19 -18.61 -11.60 -3.61
CA ARG A 19 -17.39 -11.96 -2.88
C ARG A 19 -16.73 -13.24 -3.36
N LYS A 20 -17.53 -14.23 -3.77
CA LYS A 20 -17.03 -15.52 -4.28
C LYS A 20 -16.23 -15.32 -5.56
N GLU A 21 -16.77 -14.59 -6.53
CA GLU A 21 -16.08 -14.34 -7.80
C GLU A 21 -14.83 -13.45 -7.62
N ILE A 22 -14.88 -12.47 -6.72
CA ILE A 22 -13.70 -11.66 -6.39
C ILE A 22 -12.58 -12.54 -5.80
N LEU A 23 -12.93 -13.48 -4.91
CA LEU A 23 -11.99 -14.42 -4.32
C LEU A 23 -11.41 -15.38 -5.38
N GLU A 24 -12.23 -15.89 -6.28
CA GLU A 24 -11.77 -16.74 -7.39
C GLU A 24 -10.76 -16.01 -8.28
N ILE A 25 -11.02 -14.74 -8.61
CA ILE A 25 -10.10 -13.91 -9.39
C ILE A 25 -8.81 -13.64 -8.61
N TYR A 26 -8.89 -13.31 -7.32
CA TYR A 26 -7.73 -13.14 -6.46
C TYR A 26 -6.86 -14.42 -6.42
N LEU A 27 -7.46 -15.57 -6.14
CA LEU A 27 -6.74 -16.85 -6.08
C LEU A 27 -6.11 -17.20 -7.43
N TYR A 28 -6.81 -16.92 -8.53
CA TYR A 28 -6.28 -17.11 -9.88
C TYR A 28 -5.04 -16.23 -10.13
N MET A 29 -5.07 -14.96 -9.72
CA MET A 29 -3.94 -14.03 -9.84
C MET A 29 -2.73 -14.51 -9.02
N ILE A 30 -2.95 -14.91 -7.77
CA ILE A 30 -1.89 -15.38 -6.86
C ILE A 30 -1.28 -16.71 -7.35
N LYS A 31 -2.12 -17.71 -7.62
CA LYS A 31 -1.67 -19.05 -8.03
C LYS A 31 -0.83 -19.04 -9.30
N ASN A 32 -1.14 -18.14 -10.22
CA ASN A 32 -0.46 -18.03 -11.51
C ASN A 32 0.56 -16.87 -11.56
N SER A 33 0.82 -16.20 -10.43
CA SER A 33 1.71 -15.03 -10.36
C SER A 33 1.43 -13.97 -11.45
N LEU A 34 0.15 -13.70 -11.73
CA LEU A 34 -0.24 -12.78 -12.81
C LEU A 34 -0.07 -11.33 -12.41
N SER A 35 0.80 -10.61 -13.10
CA SER A 35 1.14 -9.21 -12.78
C SER A 35 0.33 -8.17 -13.56
N ASP A 36 -0.94 -8.45 -13.88
CA ASP A 36 -1.78 -7.45 -14.54
C ASP A 36 -2.02 -6.25 -13.61
N ARG A 37 -1.45 -5.10 -13.97
CA ARG A 37 -1.42 -3.90 -13.13
C ARG A 37 -2.82 -3.41 -12.78
N GLU A 38 -3.76 -3.44 -13.72
CA GLU A 38 -5.10 -2.90 -13.52
C GLU A 38 -5.93 -3.82 -12.62
N VAL A 39 -5.90 -5.13 -12.90
CA VAL A 39 -6.59 -6.14 -12.09
C VAL A 39 -6.02 -6.14 -10.67
N ASN A 40 -4.69 -6.15 -10.54
CA ASN A 40 -4.02 -6.16 -9.24
C ASN A 40 -4.35 -4.90 -8.42
N THR A 41 -4.20 -3.71 -9.01
CA THR A 41 -4.54 -2.44 -8.34
C THR A 41 -6.00 -2.41 -7.89
N LYS A 42 -6.92 -2.94 -8.70
CA LYS A 42 -8.35 -2.98 -8.35
C LYS A 42 -8.66 -3.96 -7.22
N LEU A 43 -7.99 -5.11 -7.19
CA LEU A 43 -8.06 -6.03 -6.06
C LEU A 43 -7.49 -5.39 -4.80
N MET A 44 -6.35 -4.69 -4.87
CA MET A 44 -5.76 -3.97 -3.73
C MET A 44 -6.72 -2.93 -3.16
N GLU A 45 -7.38 -2.15 -4.03
CA GLU A 45 -8.42 -1.19 -3.61
C GLU A 45 -9.58 -1.89 -2.87
N TYR A 46 -10.04 -3.03 -3.39
CA TYR A 46 -11.10 -3.82 -2.76
C TYR A 46 -10.66 -4.38 -1.40
N MET A 47 -9.46 -4.96 -1.29
CA MET A 47 -8.94 -5.51 -0.03
C MET A 47 -8.73 -4.41 1.01
N TYR A 48 -8.24 -3.24 0.60
CA TYR A 48 -8.13 -2.07 1.47
C TYR A 48 -9.48 -1.67 2.05
N LYS A 49 -10.51 -1.53 1.21
CA LYS A 49 -11.88 -1.16 1.62
C LYS A 49 -12.52 -2.17 2.57
N ASN A 50 -12.18 -3.46 2.42
CA ASN A 50 -12.70 -4.53 3.28
C ASN A 50 -11.81 -4.82 4.50
N GLY A 51 -10.67 -4.12 4.66
CA GLY A 51 -9.75 -4.36 5.77
C GLY A 51 -8.94 -5.66 5.69
N ASP A 52 -8.92 -6.34 4.53
CA ASP A 52 -8.22 -7.61 4.34
C ASP A 52 -6.72 -7.39 4.09
N SER A 53 -5.99 -7.14 5.17
CA SER A 53 -4.56 -6.80 5.10
C SER A 53 -3.67 -7.97 4.64
N GLU A 54 -4.14 -9.22 4.77
CA GLU A 54 -3.40 -10.42 4.36
C GLU A 54 -3.47 -10.62 2.85
N LYS A 55 -4.65 -10.49 2.24
CA LYS A 55 -4.76 -10.52 0.78
C LYS A 55 -4.12 -9.28 0.15
N TYR A 56 -4.23 -8.13 0.81
CA TYR A 56 -3.57 -6.90 0.37
C TYR A 56 -2.04 -7.08 0.28
N ILE A 57 -1.40 -7.70 1.28
CA ILE A 57 0.05 -7.87 1.26
C ILE A 57 0.50 -8.84 0.15
N ASN A 58 -0.26 -9.90 -0.12
CA ASN A 58 0.03 -10.79 -1.24
C ASN A 58 -0.05 -10.04 -2.58
N LEU A 59 -1.07 -9.21 -2.78
CA LEU A 59 -1.23 -8.38 -3.97
C LEU A 59 -0.15 -7.30 -4.10
N LEU A 60 0.25 -6.68 -2.99
CA LEU A 60 1.36 -5.74 -2.92
C LEU A 60 2.68 -6.40 -3.34
N ARG A 61 2.90 -7.66 -2.95
CA ARG A 61 4.07 -8.43 -3.39
C ARG A 61 4.02 -8.78 -4.86
N LEU A 62 2.84 -9.17 -5.36
CA LEU A 62 2.64 -9.42 -6.78
C LEU A 62 2.88 -8.15 -7.61
N TYR A 63 2.46 -6.99 -7.09
CA TYR A 63 2.72 -5.69 -7.70
C TYR A 63 4.22 -5.36 -7.67
N GLY A 64 4.85 -5.44 -6.48
CA GLY A 64 6.26 -5.11 -6.26
C GLY A 64 7.22 -5.99 -7.05
N ALA A 65 6.93 -7.28 -7.22
CA ALA A 65 7.72 -8.18 -8.06
C ALA A 65 7.65 -7.85 -9.56
N SER A 66 6.64 -7.08 -9.98
CA SER A 66 6.41 -6.73 -11.39
C SER A 66 6.81 -5.31 -11.77
N THR A 67 7.22 -4.49 -10.79
CA THR A 67 7.61 -3.09 -11.01
C THR A 67 9.00 -2.81 -10.45
N ASN A 68 9.75 -1.96 -11.15
CA ASN A 68 11.05 -1.47 -10.68
C ASN A 68 10.95 -0.11 -9.97
N SER A 69 9.75 0.46 -9.86
CA SER A 69 9.53 1.77 -9.23
C SER A 69 9.28 1.63 -7.74
N ASP A 70 10.32 1.87 -6.93
CA ASP A 70 10.20 1.94 -5.47
C ASP A 70 9.20 3.04 -5.04
N SER A 71 9.11 4.13 -5.80
CA SER A 71 8.12 5.18 -5.61
C SER A 71 6.69 4.65 -5.75
N ASP A 72 6.41 3.87 -6.79
CA ASP A 72 5.07 3.30 -7.00
C ASP A 72 4.74 2.27 -5.91
N ILE A 73 5.72 1.49 -5.47
CA ILE A 73 5.56 0.55 -4.37
C ILE A 73 5.29 1.30 -3.06
N ALA A 74 6.02 2.38 -2.79
CA ALA A 74 5.86 3.21 -1.59
C ALA A 74 4.43 3.74 -1.45
N TYR A 75 3.79 4.11 -2.57
CA TYR A 75 2.39 4.51 -2.57
C TYR A 75 1.48 3.39 -2.00
N PHE A 76 1.64 2.16 -2.47
CA PHE A 76 0.81 1.04 -2.01
C PHE A 76 1.20 0.52 -0.62
N VAL A 77 2.47 0.64 -0.23
CA VAL A 77 2.94 0.39 1.15
C VAL A 77 2.25 1.34 2.13
N GLY A 78 2.00 2.60 1.74
CA GLY A 78 1.28 3.56 2.55
C GLY A 78 -0.10 3.05 2.98
N PHE A 79 -0.89 2.49 2.07
CA PHE A 79 -2.19 1.90 2.39
C PHE A 79 -2.09 0.67 3.30
N TYR A 80 -1.07 -0.17 3.14
CA TYR A 80 -0.84 -1.29 4.08
C TYR A 80 -0.67 -0.77 5.51
N PHE A 81 0.14 0.28 5.71
CA PHE A 81 0.31 0.89 7.03
C PHE A 81 -0.97 1.55 7.54
N LEU A 82 -1.79 2.15 6.68
CA LEU A 82 -3.12 2.64 7.06
C LEU A 82 -4.02 1.52 7.57
N MET A 83 -4.04 0.35 6.92
CA MET A 83 -4.80 -0.83 7.40
C MET A 83 -4.31 -1.31 8.76
N LYS A 84 -3.02 -1.12 9.07
CA LYS A 84 -2.42 -1.40 10.38
C LYS A 84 -2.54 -0.25 11.39
N LYS A 85 -3.31 0.80 11.07
CA LYS A 85 -3.48 2.03 11.89
C LYS A 85 -2.15 2.73 12.21
N SER A 86 -1.15 2.56 11.35
CA SER A 86 0.20 3.10 11.52
C SER A 86 0.38 4.36 10.67
N TYR A 87 -0.30 5.43 11.08
CA TYR A 87 -0.42 6.66 10.27
C TYR A 87 0.91 7.34 9.97
N PHE A 88 1.86 7.32 10.91
CA PHE A 88 3.17 7.93 10.70
C PHE A 88 4.02 7.15 9.68
N HIS A 89 3.95 5.81 9.69
CA HIS A 89 4.59 4.99 8.65
C HIS A 89 3.91 5.18 7.29
N ALA A 90 2.58 5.29 7.26
CA ALA A 90 1.85 5.60 6.04
C ALA A 90 2.26 6.96 5.46
N LEU A 91 2.35 8.00 6.30
CA LEU A 91 2.82 9.33 5.91
C LEU A 91 4.22 9.28 5.30
N CYS A 92 5.18 8.64 5.99
CA CYS A 92 6.54 8.49 5.47
C CYS A 92 6.56 7.71 4.14
N SER A 93 5.70 6.69 3.99
CA SER A 93 5.58 5.96 2.73
C SER A 93 5.09 6.86 1.59
N PHE A 94 4.06 7.67 1.81
CA PHE A 94 3.57 8.61 0.80
C PHE A 94 4.59 9.71 0.46
N LYS A 95 5.43 10.12 1.41
CA LYS A 95 6.51 11.09 1.17
C LYS A 95 7.64 10.55 0.27
N LEU A 96 7.80 9.22 0.18
CA LEU A 96 8.76 8.58 -0.72
C LEU A 96 8.25 8.48 -2.17
N VAL A 97 7.00 8.87 -2.45
CA VAL A 97 6.45 8.86 -3.81
C VAL A 97 7.05 10.04 -4.59
N ASP A 98 7.79 9.71 -5.64
CA ASP A 98 8.47 10.65 -6.52
C ASP A 98 7.49 11.50 -7.33
N LYS A 99 7.87 12.75 -7.62
CA LYS A 99 7.04 13.74 -8.31
C LYS A 99 6.65 13.36 -9.75
N TYR A 100 7.41 12.47 -10.38
CA TYR A 100 7.13 11.96 -11.72
C TYR A 100 6.28 10.69 -11.72
N SER A 101 6.00 10.10 -10.54
CA SER A 101 5.08 8.95 -10.44
C SER A 101 3.64 9.37 -10.75
N ILE A 102 2.91 8.50 -11.43
CA ILE A 102 1.46 8.66 -11.65
C ILE A 102 0.67 8.74 -10.34
N TYR A 103 1.26 8.25 -9.24
CA TYR A 103 0.63 8.26 -7.93
C TYR A 103 0.92 9.51 -7.11
N TYR A 104 1.79 10.42 -7.58
CA TYR A 104 2.23 11.57 -6.80
C TYR A 104 1.07 12.43 -6.30
N SER A 105 0.14 12.83 -7.18
CA SER A 105 -0.99 13.68 -6.75
C SER A 105 -1.90 12.97 -5.74
N TYR A 106 -2.03 11.64 -5.85
CA TYR A 106 -2.82 10.83 -4.92
C TYR A 106 -2.09 10.69 -3.57
N ALA A 107 -0.77 10.53 -3.58
CA ALA A 107 0.04 10.52 -2.37
C ALA A 107 -0.08 11.84 -1.61
N GLN A 108 0.02 12.98 -2.31
CA GLN A 108 -0.17 14.31 -1.72
C GLN A 108 -1.56 14.50 -1.08
N LYS A 109 -2.62 13.96 -1.70
CA LYS A 109 -3.97 13.96 -1.10
C LYS A 109 -4.03 13.15 0.19
N ASN A 110 -3.41 11.96 0.22
CA ASN A 110 -3.36 11.11 1.41
C ASN A 110 -2.54 11.75 2.53
N ILE A 111 -1.41 12.38 2.21
CA ILE A 111 -0.59 13.14 3.18
C ILE A 111 -1.46 14.21 3.85
N LYS A 112 -2.14 15.06 3.07
CA LYS A 112 -3.01 16.12 3.61
C LYS A 112 -4.12 15.56 4.50
N MET A 113 -4.73 14.43 4.12
CA MET A 113 -5.78 13.78 4.90
C MET A 113 -5.25 13.25 6.24
N ILE A 114 -4.08 12.61 6.26
CA ILE A 114 -3.45 12.14 7.49
C ILE A 114 -3.07 13.33 8.37
N GLU A 115 -2.50 14.37 7.78
CA GLU A 115 -2.12 15.60 8.47
C GLU A 115 -3.32 16.31 9.11
N SER A 116 -4.46 16.38 8.40
CA SER A 116 -5.68 17.01 8.92
C SER A 116 -6.34 16.22 10.04
N ASN A 117 -6.32 14.89 9.95
CA ASN A 117 -7.11 14.03 10.83
C ASN A 117 -6.32 13.55 12.06
N GLU A 118 -5.03 13.25 11.91
CA GLU A 118 -4.26 12.50 12.90
C GLU A 118 -3.05 13.28 13.46
N LEU A 119 -2.61 14.37 12.81
CA LEU A 119 -1.38 15.07 13.19
C LEU A 119 -1.54 16.32 14.04
N LYS A 120 -2.74 16.58 14.58
CA LYS A 120 -2.88 17.48 15.75
C LYS A 120 -1.91 17.10 16.88
N LEU A 121 -1.55 15.81 17.00
CA LEU A 121 -0.60 15.29 17.98
C LEU A 121 0.88 15.63 17.70
N LEU A 122 1.33 15.67 16.43
CA LEU A 122 2.72 16.06 16.11
C LEU A 122 2.94 17.57 16.28
N THR A 123 1.92 18.39 16.04
CA THR A 123 2.00 19.84 16.28
C THR A 123 2.17 20.14 17.77
N ILE A 124 1.52 19.37 18.65
CA ILE A 124 1.72 19.44 20.11
C ILE A 124 3.15 19.03 20.47
N ILE A 125 3.67 17.93 19.92
CA ILE A 125 5.03 17.44 20.21
C ILE A 125 6.13 18.41 19.73
N LYS A 126 5.94 19.07 18.57
CA LYS A 126 6.89 20.06 18.03
C LYS A 126 6.93 21.35 18.83
N ASN A 127 5.81 21.78 19.41
CA ASN A 127 5.73 23.04 20.14
C ASN A 127 6.25 22.94 21.59
N GLU A 128 6.48 21.73 22.13
CA GLU A 128 6.82 21.55 23.54
C GLU A 128 8.33 21.42 23.87
N THR A 129 9.27 21.26 22.93
CA THR A 129 10.68 21.04 23.35
C THR A 129 11.76 21.39 22.33
N ASP A 130 12.46 22.50 22.58
CA ASP A 130 13.72 22.88 21.91
C ASP A 130 14.94 21.97 22.26
N GLY A 131 14.72 20.86 22.97
CA GLY A 131 15.77 19.88 23.35
C GLY A 131 15.58 18.44 22.86
N LYS A 132 14.50 18.12 22.11
CA LYS A 132 14.18 16.72 21.69
C LYS A 132 14.50 16.40 20.21
N ASN A 133 15.22 17.30 19.53
CA ASN A 133 15.39 17.23 18.07
C ASN A 133 16.11 15.94 17.61
N GLU A 134 17.09 15.45 18.36
CA GLU A 134 17.84 14.23 18.01
C GLU A 134 17.04 12.94 18.25
N ARG A 135 16.26 12.88 19.34
CA ARG A 135 15.37 11.73 19.62
C ARG A 135 14.25 11.63 18.59
N LEU A 136 13.70 12.76 18.14
CA LEU A 136 12.70 12.81 17.08
C LEU A 136 13.28 12.38 15.72
N LYS A 137 14.49 12.84 15.38
CA LYS A 137 15.22 12.37 14.19
C LYS A 137 15.44 10.86 14.22
N ASN A 138 15.88 10.30 15.34
CA ASN A 138 16.07 8.85 15.49
C ASN A 138 14.78 8.04 15.30
N ILE A 139 13.64 8.56 15.77
CA ILE A 139 12.34 7.92 15.57
C ILE A 139 11.95 7.98 14.08
N GLU A 140 12.10 9.14 13.44
CA GLU A 140 11.82 9.30 12.02
C GLU A 140 12.69 8.40 11.14
N GLU A 141 13.99 8.32 11.42
CA GLU A 141 14.91 7.41 10.74
C GLU A 141 14.50 5.94 10.88
N ASN A 142 14.09 5.51 12.07
CA ASN A 142 13.63 4.14 12.31
C ASN A 142 12.33 3.82 11.55
N VAL A 143 11.46 4.82 11.39
CA VAL A 143 10.23 4.71 10.59
C VAL A 143 10.56 4.56 9.12
N TYR A 144 11.45 5.40 8.57
CA TYR A 144 11.93 5.24 7.19
C TYR A 144 12.63 3.90 6.94
N LYS A 145 13.43 3.40 7.89
CA LYS A 145 14.01 2.05 7.82
C LYS A 145 12.93 0.97 7.71
N THR A 146 11.85 1.08 8.49
CA THR A 146 10.72 0.15 8.45
C THR A 146 9.97 0.22 7.12
N VAL A 147 9.71 1.43 6.61
CA VAL A 147 9.08 1.63 5.30
C VAL A 147 9.94 1.03 4.17
N ASN A 148 11.24 1.30 4.16
CA ASN A 148 12.16 0.78 3.15
C ASN A 148 12.27 -0.75 3.20
N ARG A 149 12.26 -1.35 4.40
CA ARG A 149 12.16 -2.82 4.55
C ARG A 149 10.88 -3.36 3.93
N MET A 150 9.77 -2.65 4.08
CA MET A 150 8.48 -3.05 3.51
C MET A 150 8.45 -2.95 1.97
N ILE A 151 9.06 -1.90 1.41
CA ILE A 151 9.23 -1.75 -0.04
C ILE A 151 10.09 -2.90 -0.58
N ASN A 152 11.21 -3.20 0.06
CA ASN A 152 12.07 -4.32 -0.32
C ASN A 152 11.38 -5.68 -0.17
N TYR A 153 10.56 -5.84 0.87
CA TYR A 153 9.74 -7.03 1.06
C TYR A 153 8.72 -7.21 -0.07
N ALA A 154 8.07 -6.13 -0.51
CA ALA A 154 7.14 -6.16 -1.64
C ALA A 154 7.81 -6.59 -2.96
N LYS A 155 9.11 -6.31 -3.13
CA LYS A 155 9.90 -6.76 -4.30
C LYS A 155 10.41 -8.19 -4.18
N SER A 156 10.37 -8.77 -2.98
CA SER A 156 10.96 -10.08 -2.70
C SER A 156 9.98 -11.22 -2.97
N ASN A 157 10.41 -12.15 -3.81
CA ASN A 157 9.73 -13.44 -4.02
C ASN A 157 10.22 -14.55 -3.07
N LYS A 158 11.12 -14.25 -2.11
CA LYS A 158 11.83 -15.28 -1.32
C LYS A 158 10.92 -16.18 -0.47
N ASP A 159 9.75 -15.70 -0.07
CA ASP A 159 8.89 -16.41 0.90
C ASP A 159 7.64 -17.05 0.28
N GLY A 160 7.45 -16.99 -1.06
CA GLY A 160 6.20 -17.44 -1.73
C GLY A 160 4.96 -16.62 -1.32
N PHE A 161 3.81 -16.78 -1.96
CA PHE A 161 2.57 -16.13 -1.50
C PHE A 161 1.97 -16.93 -0.34
N LYS A 162 1.33 -16.25 0.63
CA LYS A 162 0.65 -16.97 1.71
C LYS A 162 -0.70 -17.47 1.25
N ASP A 163 -0.93 -18.78 1.31
CA ASP A 163 -2.22 -19.42 1.02
C ASP A 163 -3.20 -19.13 2.17
N PHE A 164 -4.17 -18.25 1.93
CA PHE A 164 -5.31 -18.00 2.83
C PHE A 164 -6.60 -17.87 2.02
#